data_AF-A0A5J5AQ67-F1
#
_entry.id   AF-A0A5J5AQ67-F1
#
_cell.length_a   1.000
_cell.length_b   1.000
_cell.length_c   1.000
_cell.angle_alpha   90.00
_cell.angle_beta   90.00
_cell.angle_gamma   90.00
#
_symmetry.space_group_name_H-M   'P 1'
#
loop_
_entity.id
_entity.type
_entity.pdbx_description
1 polymer ?
#
loop_
_entity_poly.entity_id
_entity_poly.type
_entity_poly.pdbx_seq_one_letter_code
_entity_poly.pdbx_strand_id
1 'polypeptide(L)'
;MDLFFSLRSFVLEVIPYLLCFVCGGNSSAESSSIHMDDIDDTAQFADMPDSFVDLPPRSYPLVITFHKFLMMLDGTVGTSYFERFPDLRKICHGKTSNSTSVALETFIRTKEVNYDRFSSTYWPHFNVQLTKKLECSSVFTEIMSVIKGGIQAGEASDGKLSREEYVSLSDGRGSTLSRKREIIYDIFIQYERKKAVNGDFDSSDLVIDLHFRLKDKGYEGDHMDFVYIDEVQDLSMSQISLFKYMCRNVDEGFVFAGDTAQTIARGIDFSFEDIQCLFYTEFVMGLKRDVTDERREKGKISDIFHLSHNFRTHAGVLNLAQSVVDPLYHFFPSSIDKLSPENSPLCGEAPILLEAKDNEDAIITIFENSGNGGNVVSFGAEQVILVRDDFLRESISHYIGKKALVLTILECKGLEFQDVLLYNFFSSSPFGNQWRVIYQYMKENDLLDTSSPRSFPSFDQENHNVLCSELKQLYVAITRTKRRLWICENVDEFSRPMFDYWKKLRLVQVRQLDDLFAKELQVSSSQEEWKSKGIKVSFILISLNFYYYY
;
A
#
# COMPACT_ATOMS: atom_id res chain seq x y z
N MET A 1 -25.81 -24.17 6.56
CA MET A 1 -25.43 -24.05 8.00
C MET A 1 -24.22 -24.90 8.36
N ASP A 2 -23.90 -25.97 7.63
CA ASP A 2 -22.73 -26.83 7.92
C ASP A 2 -21.37 -26.32 7.38
N LEU A 3 -21.37 -25.25 6.57
CA LEU A 3 -20.15 -24.60 6.06
C LEU A 3 -19.46 -23.70 7.12
N PHE A 4 -20.23 -23.22 8.10
CA PHE A 4 -19.74 -22.42 9.23
C PHE A 4 -19.01 -23.27 10.28
N PHE A 5 -19.18 -24.60 10.27
CA PHE A 5 -18.51 -25.51 11.21
C PHE A 5 -17.12 -25.95 10.72
N SER A 6 -16.90 -26.08 9.41
CA SER A 6 -15.64 -26.64 8.86
C SER A 6 -14.51 -25.60 8.72
N LEU A 7 -14.80 -24.35 8.37
CA LEU A 7 -13.83 -23.24 8.38
C LEU A 7 -13.45 -22.83 9.82
N ARG A 8 -14.44 -22.89 10.73
CA ARG A 8 -14.26 -22.68 12.16
C ARG A 8 -13.37 -23.76 12.76
N SER A 9 -13.52 -25.03 12.37
CA SER A 9 -12.68 -26.14 12.84
C SER A 9 -11.20 -26.05 12.43
N PHE A 10 -10.88 -25.52 11.24
CA PHE A 10 -9.50 -25.40 10.76
C PHE A 10 -8.71 -24.29 11.46
N VAL A 11 -9.40 -23.21 11.85
CA VAL A 11 -8.84 -22.11 12.67
C VAL A 11 -8.76 -22.54 14.16
N LEU A 12 -9.71 -23.35 14.64
CA LEU A 12 -9.80 -23.85 16.02
C LEU A 12 -8.71 -24.86 16.41
N GLU A 13 -8.22 -25.70 15.51
CA GLU A 13 -7.25 -26.76 15.87
C GLU A 13 -5.79 -26.30 15.82
N VAL A 14 -5.45 -25.31 14.99
CA VAL A 14 -4.04 -25.01 14.67
C VAL A 14 -3.47 -23.90 15.56
N ILE A 15 -4.26 -22.90 15.97
CA ILE A 15 -3.79 -21.73 16.72
C ILE A 15 -3.48 -22.02 18.21
N PRO A 16 -4.26 -22.83 18.96
CA PRO A 16 -3.92 -23.17 20.35
C PRO A 16 -2.67 -24.06 20.45
N TYR A 17 -2.43 -24.91 19.44
CA TYR A 17 -1.19 -25.69 19.34
C TYR A 17 0.04 -24.83 19.00
N LEU A 18 -0.15 -23.65 18.36
CA LEU A 18 0.91 -22.72 18.01
C LEU A 18 1.41 -21.87 19.18
N LEU A 19 0.53 -21.48 20.12
CA LEU A 19 0.92 -20.78 21.35
C LEU A 19 1.74 -21.66 22.31
N CYS A 20 1.50 -22.97 22.31
CA CYS A 20 2.20 -23.93 23.16
C CYS A 20 3.66 -24.19 22.71
N PHE A 21 4.01 -23.86 21.47
CA PHE A 21 5.36 -24.06 20.91
C PHE A 21 6.26 -22.82 21.00
N VAL A 22 5.68 -21.62 21.10
CA VAL A 22 6.42 -20.34 21.24
C VAL A 22 6.83 -20.11 22.70
N CYS A 23 6.01 -20.52 23.66
CA CYS A 23 6.35 -20.48 25.08
C CYS A 23 6.96 -21.83 25.50
N GLY A 24 8.28 -21.95 25.45
CA GLY A 24 8.97 -23.13 25.99
C GLY A 24 8.65 -23.34 27.48
N GLY A 25 7.71 -24.22 27.80
CA GLY A 25 7.38 -24.58 29.19
C GLY A 25 6.17 -25.52 29.31
N ASN A 26 6.38 -26.69 29.92
CA ASN A 26 5.31 -27.62 30.32
C ASN A 26 4.38 -26.98 31.37
N SER A 27 3.07 -26.98 31.13
CA SER A 27 2.09 -27.05 32.23
C SER A 27 0.82 -27.78 31.81
N SER A 28 0.45 -28.75 32.63
CA SER A 28 -0.71 -29.62 32.54
C SER A 28 -2.06 -28.87 32.54
N ALA A 29 -2.98 -29.41 31.74
CA ALA A 29 -4.44 -29.34 31.82
C ALA A 29 -5.08 -28.40 32.86
N GLU A 30 -5.81 -27.40 32.38
CA GLU A 30 -7.19 -27.13 32.81
C GLU A 30 -7.93 -26.40 31.69
N SER A 31 -9.04 -26.98 31.25
CA SER A 31 -9.90 -26.50 30.17
C SER A 31 -10.75 -25.32 30.63
N SER A 32 -10.57 -24.15 30.02
CA SER A 32 -11.56 -23.08 30.05
C SER A 32 -11.86 -22.60 28.63
N SER A 33 -13.14 -22.66 28.26
CA SER A 33 -13.72 -22.30 26.97
C SER A 33 -13.29 -20.91 26.50
N ILE A 34 -12.45 -20.84 25.46
CA ILE A 34 -12.13 -19.60 24.76
C ILE A 34 -13.28 -19.33 23.77
N HIS A 35 -14.01 -18.25 24.01
CA HIS A 35 -15.03 -17.72 23.11
C HIS A 35 -14.32 -17.14 21.85
N MET A 36 -14.80 -17.56 20.67
CA MET A 36 -14.22 -17.26 19.35
C MET A 36 -14.69 -15.91 18.76
N ASP A 37 -14.09 -14.78 19.12
CA ASP A 37 -14.32 -13.54 18.37
C ASP A 37 -13.08 -12.67 18.08
N ASP A 38 -11.87 -13.00 18.57
CA ASP A 38 -10.68 -12.17 18.31
C ASP A 38 -9.48 -13.05 17.88
N ILE A 39 -9.12 -13.03 16.59
CA ILE A 39 -7.71 -13.17 16.22
C ILE A 39 -7.14 -11.78 16.46
N ASP A 40 -6.59 -11.61 17.65
CA ASP A 40 -6.18 -10.33 18.21
C ASP A 40 -4.86 -9.87 17.56
N ASP A 41 -4.93 -8.72 16.87
CA ASP A 41 -3.80 -7.99 16.27
C ASP A 41 -2.72 -7.65 17.32
N THR A 42 -3.09 -7.65 18.61
CA THR A 42 -2.16 -7.44 19.72
C THR A 42 -1.16 -8.58 19.91
N ALA A 43 -1.37 -9.81 19.42
CA ALA A 43 -0.53 -10.95 19.82
C ALA A 43 0.96 -10.80 19.46
N GLN A 44 1.32 -9.98 18.45
CA GLN A 44 2.72 -9.76 18.05
C GLN A 44 3.44 -8.68 18.87
N PHE A 45 2.72 -7.71 19.43
CA PHE A 45 3.28 -6.62 20.24
C PHE A 45 2.64 -6.51 21.63
N ALA A 46 1.89 -7.52 22.08
CA ALA A 46 1.18 -7.53 23.37
C ALA A 46 2.13 -7.36 24.56
N ASP A 47 3.38 -7.79 24.40
CA ASP A 47 4.43 -7.65 25.41
C ASP A 47 5.14 -6.28 25.36
N MET A 48 4.81 -5.42 24.38
CA MET A 48 5.48 -4.15 24.15
C MET A 48 4.62 -2.96 24.60
N PRO A 49 5.15 -2.05 25.44
CA PRO A 49 4.40 -0.91 25.95
C PRO A 49 3.84 -0.01 24.83
N ASP A 50 2.68 0.59 25.08
CA ASP A 50 2.09 1.65 24.23
C ASP A 50 2.68 3.03 24.56
N SER A 51 3.97 3.10 24.87
CA SER A 51 4.68 4.34 25.21
C SER A 51 6.18 4.18 24.96
N PHE A 52 6.87 5.29 24.66
CA PHE A 52 8.32 5.37 24.56
C PHE A 52 9.00 5.70 25.90
N VAL A 53 8.24 5.86 26.98
CA VAL A 53 8.79 6.15 28.32
C VAL A 53 9.29 4.85 28.97
N ASP A 54 10.51 4.89 29.49
CA ASP A 54 11.13 3.80 30.26
C ASP A 54 11.13 2.44 29.54
N LEU A 55 11.43 2.42 28.23
CA LEU A 55 11.50 1.16 27.50
C LEU A 55 12.66 0.31 28.04
N PRO A 56 12.43 -1.00 28.30
CA PRO A 56 13.48 -1.83 28.84
C PRO A 56 14.60 -2.00 27.79
N PRO A 57 15.89 -2.01 28.17
CA PRO A 57 17.00 -2.07 27.21
C PRO A 57 16.96 -3.26 26.24
N ARG A 58 16.30 -4.35 26.63
CA ARG A 58 16.09 -5.55 25.79
C ARG A 58 15.15 -5.33 24.60
N SER A 59 14.39 -4.24 24.58
CA SER A 59 13.48 -3.90 23.47
C SER A 59 14.21 -3.27 22.28
N TYR A 60 15.50 -2.95 22.42
CA TYR A 60 16.31 -2.35 21.35
C TYR A 60 17.14 -3.42 20.60
N PRO A 61 17.29 -3.32 19.27
CA PRO A 61 16.68 -2.30 18.40
C PRO A 61 15.17 -2.49 18.28
N LEU A 62 14.44 -1.37 18.28
CA LEU A 62 12.99 -1.37 18.18
C LEU A 62 12.57 -1.58 16.72
N VAL A 63 11.87 -2.68 16.45
CA VAL A 63 11.30 -2.99 15.12
C VAL A 63 9.79 -3.00 15.25
N ILE A 64 9.14 -1.94 14.76
CA ILE A 64 7.71 -1.69 14.93
C ILE A 64 7.08 -1.19 13.65
N THR A 65 5.77 -1.38 13.52
CA THR A 65 4.99 -0.80 12.43
C THR A 65 4.81 0.70 12.66
N PHE A 66 4.51 1.44 11.58
CA PHE A 66 4.20 2.86 11.69
C PHE A 66 2.95 3.12 12.55
N HIS A 67 1.95 2.23 12.51
CA HIS A 67 0.80 2.35 13.40
C HIS A 67 1.19 2.23 14.88
N LYS A 68 1.99 1.22 15.24
CA LYS A 68 2.49 1.07 16.62
C LYS A 68 3.32 2.27 17.05
N PHE A 69 4.11 2.85 16.14
CA PHE A 69 4.81 4.11 16.38
C PHE A 69 3.86 5.26 16.73
N LEU A 70 2.76 5.45 15.99
CA LEU A 70 1.75 6.47 16.31
C LEU A 70 1.09 6.23 17.68
N MET A 71 0.76 4.97 18.01
CA MET A 71 0.16 4.63 19.30
C MET A 71 1.12 4.90 20.46
N MET A 72 2.39 4.51 20.31
CA MET A 72 3.42 4.79 21.31
C MET A 72 3.67 6.28 21.47
N LEU A 73 3.69 7.07 20.39
CA LEU A 73 3.79 8.53 20.47
C LEU A 73 2.57 9.13 21.20
N ASP A 74 1.36 8.67 20.87
CA ASP A 74 0.12 9.14 21.51
C ASP A 74 0.14 8.92 23.02
N GLY A 75 0.57 7.73 23.46
CA GLY A 75 0.72 7.38 24.88
C GLY A 75 1.95 7.99 25.58
N THR A 76 2.87 8.61 24.83
CA THR A 76 4.05 9.28 25.40
C THR A 76 3.78 10.74 25.74
N VAL A 77 2.96 11.45 24.95
CA VAL A 77 2.93 12.92 24.98
C VAL A 77 1.63 13.46 25.58
N GLY A 78 1.63 13.67 26.89
CA GLY A 78 0.50 14.26 27.61
C GLY A 78 -0.79 13.43 27.48
N THR A 79 -1.95 14.10 27.40
CA THR A 79 -3.25 13.43 27.27
C THR A 79 -3.43 12.85 25.86
N SER A 80 -3.77 11.56 25.79
CA SER A 80 -4.03 10.84 24.54
C SER A 80 -5.12 11.53 23.70
N TYR A 81 -4.94 11.51 22.38
CA TYR A 81 -5.93 11.97 21.41
C TYR A 81 -7.28 11.28 21.63
N PHE A 82 -7.25 9.98 21.94
CA PHE A 82 -8.43 9.14 22.02
C PHE A 82 -9.29 9.40 23.27
N GLU A 83 -8.77 10.08 24.29
CA GLU A 83 -9.54 10.50 25.46
C GLU A 83 -10.62 11.55 25.15
N ARG A 84 -10.59 12.15 23.95
CA ARG A 84 -11.60 13.08 23.46
C ARG A 84 -12.92 12.38 23.12
N PHE A 85 -12.88 11.07 22.87
CA PHE A 85 -14.06 10.29 22.54
C PHE A 85 -14.73 9.77 23.83
N PRO A 86 -15.98 10.19 24.14
CA PRO A 86 -16.67 9.80 25.36
C PRO A 86 -16.86 8.28 25.49
N ASP A 87 -17.00 7.59 24.36
CA ASP A 87 -17.21 6.14 24.29
C ASP A 87 -15.99 5.37 24.80
N LEU A 88 -14.78 5.80 24.41
CA LEU A 88 -13.53 5.22 24.92
C LEU A 88 -13.24 5.60 26.35
N ARG A 89 -13.49 6.86 26.75
CA ARG A 89 -13.26 7.31 28.13
C ARG A 89 -14.02 6.44 29.13
N LYS A 90 -15.24 6.01 28.80
CA LYS A 90 -16.04 5.10 29.65
C LYS A 90 -15.47 3.68 29.74
N ILE A 91 -14.80 3.20 28.68
CA ILE A 91 -14.23 1.85 28.61
C ILE A 91 -12.89 1.78 29.37
N CYS A 92 -12.06 2.83 29.27
CA CYS A 92 -10.74 2.89 29.91
C CYS A 92 -10.80 3.02 31.45
N HIS A 93 -11.87 3.60 32.01
CA HIS A 93 -11.99 3.82 33.46
C HIS A 93 -12.31 2.57 34.30
N GLY A 94 -12.47 1.38 33.70
CA GLY A 94 -12.92 0.18 34.42
C GLY A 94 -12.18 -1.14 34.10
N LYS A 95 -11.03 -1.11 33.41
CA LYS A 95 -10.42 -2.30 32.80
C LYS A 95 -8.89 -2.37 32.97
N THR A 96 -8.32 -3.59 32.94
CA THR A 96 -6.86 -3.88 32.99
C THR A 96 -6.17 -3.47 31.67
N SER A 97 -4.86 -3.19 31.68
CA SER A 97 -4.17 -2.54 30.53
C SER A 97 -4.32 -3.27 29.20
N ASN A 98 -4.25 -4.60 29.16
CA ASN A 98 -4.43 -5.38 27.92
C ASN A 98 -5.86 -5.24 27.36
N SER A 99 -6.88 -5.24 28.22
CA SER A 99 -8.27 -5.06 27.77
C SER A 99 -8.61 -3.64 27.34
N THR A 100 -7.76 -2.67 27.68
CA THR A 100 -7.83 -1.29 27.19
C THR A 100 -7.23 -1.17 25.78
N SER A 101 -6.13 -1.88 25.50
CA SER A 101 -5.48 -1.90 24.17
C SER A 101 -6.41 -2.48 23.09
N VAL A 102 -7.01 -3.65 23.34
CA VAL A 102 -7.99 -4.28 22.41
C VAL A 102 -9.22 -3.39 22.17
N ALA A 103 -9.70 -2.71 23.22
CA ALA A 103 -10.84 -1.80 23.09
C ALA A 103 -10.50 -0.55 22.28
N LEU A 104 -9.27 -0.05 22.40
CA LEU A 104 -8.77 1.06 21.62
C LEU A 104 -8.64 0.68 20.14
N GLU A 105 -8.06 -0.48 19.83
CA GLU A 105 -7.95 -0.98 18.45
C GLU A 105 -9.32 -1.17 17.81
N THR A 106 -10.27 -1.76 18.53
CA THR A 106 -11.65 -1.90 18.04
C THR A 106 -12.32 -0.54 17.83
N PHE A 107 -12.01 0.46 18.65
CA PHE A 107 -12.50 1.81 18.43
C PHE A 107 -11.88 2.44 17.17
N ILE A 108 -10.55 2.34 17.01
CA ILE A 108 -9.83 2.82 15.83
C ILE A 108 -10.43 2.19 14.58
N ARG A 109 -10.61 0.86 14.54
CA ARG A 109 -11.32 0.13 13.47
C ARG A 109 -12.66 0.76 13.09
N THR A 110 -13.46 1.07 14.10
CA THR A 110 -14.87 1.45 13.89
C THR A 110 -15.04 2.94 13.65
N LYS A 111 -14.05 3.77 13.93
CA LYS A 111 -14.14 5.24 13.85
C LYS A 111 -13.15 5.90 12.89
N GLU A 112 -12.07 5.22 12.54
CA GLU A 112 -11.13 5.69 11.54
C GLU A 112 -11.78 5.69 10.15
N VAL A 113 -11.51 6.76 9.39
CA VAL A 113 -11.91 6.92 7.99
C VAL A 113 -10.71 6.70 7.10
N ASN A 114 -10.58 5.47 6.60
CA ASN A 114 -9.69 5.11 5.51
C ASN A 114 -10.35 5.42 4.14
N TYR A 115 -9.64 5.13 3.04
CA TYR A 115 -10.15 5.36 1.69
C TYR A 115 -11.48 4.62 1.43
N ASP A 116 -11.61 3.37 1.86
CA ASP A 116 -12.81 2.57 1.58
C ASP A 116 -14.04 3.12 2.29
N ARG A 117 -13.87 3.55 3.55
CA ARG A 117 -14.94 4.23 4.30
C ARG A 117 -15.25 5.60 3.71
N PHE A 118 -14.24 6.35 3.28
CA PHE A 118 -14.44 7.61 2.56
C PHE A 118 -15.27 7.38 1.29
N SER A 119 -14.90 6.41 0.47
CA SER A 119 -15.55 6.08 -0.81
C SER A 119 -16.97 5.53 -0.65
N SER A 120 -17.20 4.68 0.35
CA SER A 120 -18.51 4.04 0.57
C SER A 120 -19.50 4.92 1.36
N THR A 121 -19.02 5.65 2.37
CA THR A 121 -19.89 6.31 3.37
C THR A 121 -19.94 7.82 3.20
N TYR A 122 -18.84 8.44 2.76
CA TYR A 122 -18.75 9.90 2.64
C TYR A 122 -19.04 10.36 1.21
N TRP A 123 -18.32 9.80 0.23
CA TRP A 123 -18.37 10.19 -1.18
C TRP A 123 -19.79 10.27 -1.78
N PRO A 124 -20.71 9.31 -1.55
CA PRO A 124 -22.05 9.33 -2.15
C PRO A 124 -22.94 10.47 -1.64
N HIS A 125 -22.56 11.11 -0.53
CA HIS A 125 -23.34 12.18 0.10
C HIS A 125 -22.82 13.58 -0.23
N PHE A 126 -21.69 13.69 -0.94
CA PHE A 126 -21.22 14.97 -1.43
C PHE A 126 -22.08 15.44 -2.61
N ASN A 127 -22.08 16.75 -2.84
CA ASN A 127 -22.86 17.33 -3.92
C ASN A 127 -22.41 16.74 -5.28
N VAL A 128 -23.34 16.06 -5.96
CA VAL A 128 -23.11 15.42 -7.26
C VAL A 128 -22.58 16.39 -8.32
N GLN A 129 -22.91 17.69 -8.21
CA GLN A 129 -22.40 18.72 -9.11
C GLN A 129 -20.88 18.95 -8.94
N LEU A 130 -20.34 18.72 -7.74
CA LEU A 130 -18.91 18.82 -7.43
C LEU A 130 -18.17 17.52 -7.81
N THR A 131 -18.78 16.36 -7.58
CA THR A 131 -18.12 15.05 -7.75
C THR A 131 -18.16 14.51 -9.19
N LYS A 132 -19.08 14.99 -10.06
CA LYS A 132 -19.29 14.44 -11.42
C LYS A 132 -18.05 14.40 -12.33
N LYS A 133 -17.04 15.24 -12.07
CA LYS A 133 -15.80 15.32 -12.87
C LYS A 133 -14.54 14.95 -12.07
N LEU A 134 -14.73 14.40 -10.87
CA LEU A 134 -13.64 14.09 -9.97
C LEU A 134 -13.63 12.60 -9.64
N GLU A 135 -12.43 12.04 -9.62
CA GLU A 135 -12.17 10.69 -9.16
C GLU A 135 -12.07 10.69 -7.63
N CYS A 136 -12.79 9.77 -6.96
CA CYS A 136 -12.84 9.68 -5.50
C CYS A 136 -11.42 9.52 -4.90
N SER A 137 -10.63 8.63 -5.51
CA SER A 137 -9.25 8.33 -5.11
C SER A 137 -8.32 9.54 -5.20
N SER A 138 -8.43 10.33 -6.28
CA SER A 138 -7.64 11.55 -6.45
C SER A 138 -8.03 12.62 -5.43
N VAL A 139 -9.32 12.80 -5.15
CA VAL A 139 -9.79 13.76 -4.13
C VAL A 139 -9.31 13.37 -2.75
N PHE A 140 -9.40 12.10 -2.40
CA PHE A 140 -8.91 11.60 -1.11
C PHE A 140 -7.39 11.84 -0.96
N THR A 141 -6.61 11.63 -2.03
CA THR A 141 -5.16 11.89 -2.03
C THR A 141 -4.81 13.36 -1.84
N GLU A 142 -5.51 14.26 -2.53
CA GLU A 142 -5.31 15.71 -2.33
C GLU A 142 -5.65 16.13 -0.89
N ILE A 143 -6.72 15.58 -0.30
CA ILE A 143 -7.09 15.86 1.09
C ILE A 143 -6.00 15.37 2.06
N MET A 144 -5.61 14.11 1.94
CA MET A 144 -4.73 13.46 2.93
C MET A 144 -3.26 13.87 2.78
N SER A 145 -2.74 13.95 1.56
CA SER A 145 -1.31 14.23 1.31
C SER A 145 -0.98 15.70 1.09
N VAL A 146 -1.89 16.50 0.54
CA VAL A 146 -1.60 17.90 0.22
C VAL A 146 -2.19 18.82 1.29
N ILE A 147 -3.51 18.78 1.50
CA ILE A 147 -4.20 19.69 2.42
C ILE A 147 -3.81 19.44 3.88
N LYS A 148 -3.82 18.17 4.31
CA LYS A 148 -3.52 17.78 5.71
C LYS A 148 -2.10 17.26 5.91
N GLY A 149 -1.51 16.66 4.87
CA GLY A 149 -0.25 15.92 4.95
C GLY A 149 0.96 16.64 4.37
N GLY A 150 0.76 17.82 3.76
CA GLY A 150 1.81 18.52 3.02
C GLY A 150 2.82 19.21 3.95
N ILE A 151 4.01 19.49 3.41
CA ILE A 151 5.11 20.17 4.15
C ILE A 151 4.62 21.52 4.73
N GLN A 152 3.92 22.31 3.92
CA GLN A 152 3.38 23.62 4.31
C GLN A 152 2.23 23.51 5.33
N ALA A 153 1.47 22.41 5.33
CA ALA A 153 0.40 22.19 6.30
C ALA A 153 0.96 22.05 7.72
N GLY A 154 2.17 21.52 7.88
CA GLY A 154 2.86 21.38 9.17
C GLY A 154 3.27 22.71 9.82
N GLU A 155 3.34 23.80 9.04
CA GLU A 155 3.62 25.16 9.52
C GLU A 155 2.34 25.93 9.91
N ALA A 156 1.17 25.50 9.43
CA ALA A 156 -0.11 26.14 9.72
C ALA A 156 -0.54 25.94 11.18
N SER A 157 -1.25 26.94 11.74
CA SER A 157 -1.68 26.93 13.14
C SER A 157 -2.73 25.87 13.48
N ASP A 158 -3.40 25.31 12.47
CA ASP A 158 -4.39 24.23 12.60
C ASP A 158 -3.93 22.92 11.90
N GLY A 159 -2.68 22.88 11.41
CA GLY A 159 -2.08 21.73 10.74
C GLY A 159 -2.64 21.44 9.35
N LYS A 160 -3.34 22.41 8.73
CA LYS A 160 -4.05 22.25 7.45
C LYS A 160 -3.72 23.45 6.56
N LEU A 161 -3.64 23.22 5.25
CA LEU A 161 -3.55 24.34 4.30
C LEU A 161 -4.84 25.14 4.27
N SER A 162 -4.71 26.47 4.27
CA SER A 162 -5.84 27.35 3.95
C SER A 162 -6.25 27.18 2.49
N ARG A 163 -7.46 27.66 2.16
CA ARG A 163 -7.99 27.61 0.80
C ARG A 163 -7.08 28.36 -0.16
N GLU A 164 -6.63 29.53 0.27
CA GLU A 164 -5.76 30.42 -0.50
C GLU A 164 -4.42 29.75 -0.79
N GLU A 165 -3.79 29.15 0.22
CA GLU A 165 -2.51 28.45 0.08
C GLU A 165 -2.65 27.25 -0.86
N TYR A 166 -3.65 26.38 -0.63
CA TYR A 166 -3.86 25.19 -1.45
C TYR A 166 -4.13 25.51 -2.92
N VAL A 167 -4.92 26.54 -3.20
CA VAL A 167 -5.19 26.99 -4.58
C VAL A 167 -3.94 27.62 -5.19
N SER A 168 -3.13 28.33 -4.40
CA SER A 168 -1.89 28.98 -4.85
C SER A 168 -0.78 27.99 -5.26
N LEU A 169 -0.78 26.76 -4.74
CA LEU A 169 0.14 25.69 -5.12
C LEU A 169 0.07 25.28 -6.62
N SER A 170 -0.75 25.93 -7.43
CA SER A 170 -0.98 25.59 -8.85
C SER A 170 -0.06 26.36 -9.81
N ASP A 171 1.06 26.89 -9.32
CA ASP A 171 1.98 27.78 -10.04
C ASP A 171 2.22 27.38 -11.52
N GLY A 172 1.74 28.22 -12.43
CA GLY A 172 2.15 28.27 -13.83
C GLY A 172 1.34 27.49 -14.87
N ARG A 173 0.38 26.62 -14.51
CA ARG A 173 -0.38 25.81 -15.50
C ARG A 173 -1.91 26.01 -15.41
N GLY A 174 -2.39 27.17 -15.88
CA GLY A 174 -3.77 27.37 -16.36
C GLY A 174 -4.88 27.48 -15.29
N SER A 175 -5.95 28.20 -15.65
CA SER A 175 -7.12 28.47 -14.79
C SER A 175 -7.94 27.24 -14.37
N THR A 176 -7.74 26.11 -15.04
CA THR A 176 -8.53 24.88 -14.83
C THR A 176 -8.10 24.10 -13.59
N LEU A 177 -6.79 24.00 -13.31
CA LEU A 177 -6.27 23.32 -12.12
C LEU A 177 -6.64 24.07 -10.84
N SER A 178 -6.53 25.40 -10.84
CA SER A 178 -7.00 26.26 -9.75
C SER A 178 -8.49 26.05 -9.46
N ARG A 179 -9.35 26.06 -10.50
CA ARG A 179 -10.78 25.79 -10.34
C ARG A 179 -11.08 24.38 -9.81
N LYS A 180 -10.29 23.38 -10.19
CA LYS A 180 -10.42 22.00 -9.68
C LYS A 180 -10.09 21.94 -8.19
N ARG A 181 -9.01 22.60 -7.76
CA ARG A 181 -8.62 22.68 -6.34
C ARG A 181 -9.67 23.39 -5.50
N GLU A 182 -10.30 24.43 -6.03
CA GLU A 182 -11.42 25.09 -5.34
C GLU A 182 -12.57 24.13 -5.04
N ILE A 183 -12.96 23.31 -6.02
CA ILE A 183 -13.99 22.28 -5.86
C ILE A 183 -13.57 21.22 -4.85
N ILE A 184 -12.30 20.78 -4.90
CA ILE A 184 -11.75 19.80 -3.95
C ILE A 184 -11.77 20.35 -2.53
N TYR A 185 -11.43 21.61 -2.34
CA TYR A 185 -11.48 22.25 -1.03
C TYR A 185 -12.91 22.36 -0.49
N ASP A 186 -13.89 22.63 -1.35
CA ASP A 186 -15.31 22.62 -0.95
C ASP A 186 -15.79 21.21 -0.53
N ILE A 187 -15.26 20.15 -1.16
CA ILE A 187 -15.49 18.76 -0.74
C ILE A 187 -14.79 18.48 0.58
N PHE A 188 -13.55 18.93 0.77
CA PHE A 188 -12.80 18.81 2.02
C PHE A 188 -13.56 19.41 3.21
N ILE A 189 -14.13 20.61 3.06
CA ILE A 189 -14.92 21.24 4.12
C ILE A 189 -16.20 20.43 4.43
N GLN A 190 -16.87 19.87 3.41
CA GLN A 190 -18.03 19.00 3.62
C GLN A 190 -17.64 17.70 4.33
N TYR A 191 -16.51 17.12 3.95
CA TYR A 191 -15.93 15.94 4.56
C TYR A 191 -15.64 16.17 6.05
N GLU A 192 -14.87 17.20 6.40
CA GLU A 192 -14.52 17.53 7.79
C GLU A 192 -15.77 17.78 8.65
N ARG A 193 -16.78 18.50 8.11
CA ARG A 193 -18.06 18.73 8.82
C ARG A 193 -18.80 17.42 9.09
N LYS A 194 -18.93 16.56 8.08
CA LYS A 194 -19.65 15.28 8.23
C LYS A 194 -18.91 14.35 9.18
N LYS A 195 -17.58 14.29 9.09
CA LYS A 195 -16.72 13.51 9.98
C LYS A 195 -16.88 13.95 11.43
N ALA A 196 -16.88 15.27 11.68
CA ALA A 196 -17.12 15.83 13.01
C ALA A 196 -18.51 15.48 13.57
N VAL A 197 -19.57 15.50 12.74
CA VAL A 197 -20.93 15.09 13.15
C VAL A 197 -20.99 13.62 13.52
N ASN A 198 -20.28 12.76 12.78
CA ASN A 198 -20.25 11.32 13.04
C ASN A 198 -19.36 10.93 14.24
N GLY A 199 -18.54 11.86 14.74
CA GLY A 199 -17.50 11.57 15.72
C GLY A 199 -16.47 10.58 15.19
N ASP A 200 -16.19 10.64 13.88
CA ASP A 200 -15.17 9.85 13.20
C ASP A 200 -13.86 10.66 13.17
N PHE A 201 -12.73 10.00 12.86
CA PHE A 201 -11.43 10.64 12.66
C PHE A 201 -10.70 10.01 11.48
N ASP A 202 -9.69 10.67 10.93
CA ASP A 202 -8.75 10.07 9.98
C ASP A 202 -7.31 10.12 10.52
N SER A 203 -6.42 9.35 9.90
CA SER A 203 -5.02 9.25 10.33
C SER A 203 -4.31 10.60 10.40
N SER A 204 -4.64 11.54 9.51
CA SER A 204 -4.06 12.89 9.53
C SER A 204 -4.55 13.70 10.73
N ASP A 205 -5.76 13.49 11.26
CA ASP A 205 -6.20 14.18 12.49
C ASP A 205 -5.32 13.80 13.69
N LEU A 206 -5.00 12.51 13.81
CA LEU A 206 -4.12 12.01 14.88
C LEU A 206 -2.71 12.59 14.72
N VAL A 207 -2.16 12.59 13.50
CA VAL A 207 -0.82 13.13 13.21
C VAL A 207 -0.75 14.64 13.49
N ILE A 208 -1.75 15.40 13.06
CA ILE A 208 -1.85 16.85 13.35
C ILE A 208 -1.89 17.08 14.86
N ASP A 209 -2.70 16.32 15.58
CA ASP A 209 -2.78 16.42 17.05
C ASP A 209 -1.45 16.10 17.74
N LEU A 210 -0.76 15.05 17.29
CA LEU A 210 0.57 14.67 17.77
C LEU A 210 1.56 15.81 17.55
N HIS A 211 1.58 16.43 16.36
CA HIS A 211 2.43 17.60 16.11
C HIS A 211 2.16 18.74 17.09
N PHE A 212 0.89 19.04 17.37
CA PHE A 212 0.53 20.07 18.36
C PHE A 212 1.01 19.74 19.75
N ARG A 213 0.75 18.52 20.22
CA ARG A 213 1.16 18.09 21.57
C ARG A 213 2.69 18.03 21.71
N LEU A 214 3.40 17.55 20.69
CA LEU A 214 4.86 17.48 20.68
C LEU A 214 5.50 18.88 20.66
N LYS A 215 4.90 19.86 19.96
CA LYS A 215 5.36 21.27 19.97
C LYS A 215 5.10 21.96 21.31
N ASP A 216 3.93 21.71 21.92
CA ASP A 216 3.50 22.38 23.16
C ASP A 216 4.15 21.79 24.41
N LYS A 217 4.14 20.45 24.53
CA LYS A 217 4.58 19.72 25.74
C LYS A 217 6.01 19.21 25.64
N GLY A 218 6.53 19.05 24.42
CA GLY A 218 7.80 18.37 24.17
C GLY A 218 7.66 16.84 24.15
N TYR A 219 8.72 16.18 23.69
CA TYR A 219 8.84 14.72 23.71
C TYR A 219 9.52 14.28 25.02
N GLU A 220 8.86 13.40 25.77
CA GLU A 220 9.32 12.89 27.08
C GLU A 220 9.78 11.42 27.05
N GLY A 221 9.73 10.77 25.88
CA GLY A 221 10.16 9.39 25.71
C GLY A 221 11.67 9.24 25.53
N ASP A 222 12.12 7.98 25.42
CA ASP A 222 13.52 7.64 25.13
C ASP A 222 13.96 8.22 23.78
N HIS A 223 15.06 8.98 23.77
CA HIS A 223 15.62 9.51 22.53
C HIS A 223 16.31 8.42 21.71
N MET A 224 16.09 8.45 20.40
CA MET A 224 16.69 7.51 19.46
C MET A 224 17.91 8.13 18.80
N ASP A 225 19.02 7.39 18.75
CA ASP A 225 20.24 7.82 18.04
C ASP A 225 20.13 7.61 16.53
N PHE A 226 19.41 6.57 16.12
CA PHE A 226 19.22 6.17 14.72
C PHE A 226 17.78 5.75 14.46
N VAL A 227 17.24 6.17 13.33
CA VAL A 227 15.89 5.90 12.85
C VAL A 227 15.98 5.42 11.40
N TYR A 228 15.51 4.20 11.17
CA TYR A 228 15.44 3.58 9.86
C TYR A 228 13.97 3.46 9.46
N ILE A 229 13.61 4.03 8.31
CA ILE A 229 12.24 4.02 7.81
C ILE A 229 12.27 3.30 6.47
N ASP A 230 11.68 2.11 6.47
CA ASP A 230 11.46 1.31 5.26
C ASP A 230 10.10 1.65 4.64
N GLU A 231 9.97 1.42 3.33
CA GLU A 231 8.76 1.73 2.54
C GLU A 231 8.25 3.16 2.76
N VAL A 232 9.16 4.15 2.82
CA VAL A 232 8.85 5.56 3.15
C VAL A 232 7.80 6.17 2.21
N GLN A 233 7.66 5.64 1.00
CA GLN A 233 6.66 6.06 0.03
C GLN A 233 5.21 5.75 0.45
N ASP A 234 5.00 4.99 1.53
CA ASP A 234 3.69 4.75 2.15
C ASP A 234 3.39 5.71 3.30
N LEU A 235 4.20 6.77 3.48
CA LEU A 235 4.00 7.80 4.49
C LEU A 235 3.84 9.19 3.85
N SER A 236 2.92 9.98 4.39
CA SER A 236 2.81 11.41 4.07
C SER A 236 3.96 12.21 4.68
N MET A 237 4.25 13.39 4.13
CA MET A 237 5.32 14.25 4.64
C MET A 237 5.09 14.67 6.10
N SER A 238 3.85 14.96 6.48
CA SER A 238 3.46 15.25 7.86
C SER A 238 3.79 14.06 8.79
N GLN A 239 3.44 12.84 8.40
CA GLN A 239 3.80 11.62 9.16
C GLN A 239 5.30 11.44 9.31
N ILE A 240 6.08 11.61 8.23
CA ILE A 240 7.55 11.53 8.25
C ILE A 240 8.13 12.59 9.21
N SER A 241 7.54 13.78 9.25
CA SER A 241 8.04 14.86 10.09
C SER A 241 7.89 14.62 11.60
N LEU A 242 7.09 13.64 12.04
CA LEU A 242 7.00 13.25 13.45
C LEU A 242 8.33 12.70 13.99
N PHE A 243 9.15 12.06 13.14
CA PHE A 243 10.39 11.43 13.60
C PHE A 243 11.43 12.44 14.10
N LYS A 244 11.32 13.72 13.72
CA LYS A 244 12.22 14.79 14.19
C LYS A 244 12.19 15.01 15.69
N TYR A 245 11.08 14.66 16.37
CA TYR A 245 10.94 14.85 17.81
C TYR A 245 11.69 13.78 18.61
N MET A 246 11.89 12.59 18.01
CA MET A 246 12.51 11.45 18.69
C MET A 246 14.03 11.39 18.49
N CYS A 247 14.50 11.65 17.27
CA CYS A 247 15.92 11.59 16.93
C CYS A 247 16.48 12.99 16.67
N ARG A 248 17.53 13.34 17.44
CA ARG A 248 18.23 14.63 17.32
C ARG A 248 19.43 14.58 16.38
N ASN A 249 19.89 13.39 16.00
CA ASN A 249 21.01 13.19 15.10
C ASN A 249 20.57 13.41 13.64
N VAL A 250 20.50 14.68 13.22
CA VAL A 250 20.10 15.05 11.86
C VAL A 250 21.19 14.81 10.81
N ASP A 251 22.45 14.62 11.22
CA ASP A 251 23.56 14.46 10.30
C ASP A 251 23.67 13.01 9.78
N GLU A 252 23.47 12.02 10.66
CA GLU A 252 23.63 10.58 10.32
C GLU A 252 22.52 9.68 10.88
N GLY A 253 21.58 10.23 11.65
CA GLY A 253 20.61 9.44 12.41
C GLY A 253 19.39 8.98 11.62
N PHE A 254 19.26 9.33 10.34
CA PHE A 254 18.09 9.00 9.53
C PHE A 254 18.47 8.25 8.25
N VAL A 255 17.78 7.14 8.01
CA VAL A 255 17.85 6.40 6.74
C VAL A 255 16.42 6.17 6.24
N PHE A 256 16.10 6.75 5.08
CA PHE A 256 14.82 6.57 4.39
C PHE A 256 15.04 5.64 3.19
N ALA A 257 14.30 4.53 3.13
CA ALA A 257 14.34 3.58 2.03
C ALA A 257 12.94 3.44 1.41
N GLY A 258 12.87 3.35 0.07
CA GLY A 258 11.60 3.23 -0.64
C GLY A 258 11.74 3.20 -2.16
N ASP A 259 10.61 3.08 -2.85
CA ASP A 259 10.50 3.04 -4.31
C ASP A 259 9.27 3.84 -4.78
N THR A 260 9.49 4.93 -5.52
CA THR A 260 8.43 5.85 -5.99
C THR A 260 7.51 5.23 -7.04
N ALA A 261 7.96 4.19 -7.75
CA ALA A 261 7.12 3.41 -8.65
C ALA A 261 6.13 2.51 -7.88
N GLN A 262 6.36 2.27 -6.59
CA GLN A 262 5.49 1.46 -5.71
C GLN A 262 4.57 2.30 -4.79
N THR A 263 4.43 3.61 -5.04
CA THR A 263 3.45 4.47 -4.37
C THR A 263 2.03 4.14 -4.87
N ILE A 264 1.46 3.04 -4.38
CA ILE A 264 0.09 2.59 -4.68
C ILE A 264 -0.88 2.77 -3.51
N ALA A 265 -0.37 3.17 -2.34
CA ALA A 265 -1.19 3.46 -1.18
C ALA A 265 -2.17 4.61 -1.47
N ARG A 266 -3.45 4.38 -1.18
CA ARG A 266 -4.51 5.36 -1.41
C ARG A 266 -4.35 6.51 -0.43
N GLY A 267 -4.36 7.74 -0.93
CA GLY A 267 -4.21 8.91 -0.07
C GLY A 267 -2.79 9.47 -0.03
N ILE A 268 -1.83 8.85 -0.71
CA ILE A 268 -0.40 9.17 -0.62
C ILE A 268 0.15 9.68 -1.94
N ASP A 269 0.82 10.84 -1.90
CA ASP A 269 1.65 11.35 -2.98
C ASP A 269 3.08 11.53 -2.46
N PHE A 270 4.06 11.05 -3.22
CA PHE A 270 5.42 10.85 -2.73
C PHE A 270 6.48 11.07 -3.81
N SER A 271 7.50 11.85 -3.47
CA SER A 271 8.78 11.92 -4.17
C SER A 271 9.95 12.00 -3.17
N PHE A 272 11.13 11.54 -3.57
CA PHE A 272 12.34 11.74 -2.77
C PHE A 272 12.76 13.21 -2.71
N GLU A 273 12.45 14.00 -3.73
CA GLU A 273 12.64 15.45 -3.71
C GLU A 273 11.85 16.10 -2.55
N ASP A 274 10.62 15.65 -2.31
CA ASP A 274 9.81 16.13 -1.18
C ASP A 274 10.44 15.76 0.18
N ILE A 275 11.01 14.55 0.32
CA ILE A 275 11.77 14.19 1.54
C ILE A 275 12.95 15.12 1.73
N GLN A 276 13.75 15.36 0.69
CA GLN A 276 14.91 16.24 0.79
C GLN A 276 14.51 17.65 1.22
N CYS A 277 13.42 18.16 0.64
CA CYS A 277 12.83 19.44 1.02
C CYS A 277 12.39 19.44 2.50
N LEU A 278 11.59 18.45 2.90
CA LEU A 278 11.10 18.28 4.27
C LEU A 278 12.26 18.17 5.28
N PHE A 279 13.27 17.37 4.98
CA PHE A 279 14.41 17.17 5.87
C PHE A 279 15.17 18.48 6.08
N TYR A 280 15.39 19.23 5.00
CA TYR A 280 16.03 20.52 5.10
C TYR A 280 15.21 21.54 5.90
N THR A 281 13.90 21.66 5.62
CA THR A 281 13.04 22.67 6.25
C THR A 281 12.74 22.34 7.71
N GLU A 282 12.34 21.10 8.00
CA GLU A 282 11.82 20.70 9.32
C GLU A 282 12.90 20.14 10.25
N PHE A 283 13.85 19.34 9.74
CA PHE A 283 14.86 18.69 10.57
C PHE A 283 16.09 19.58 10.74
N VAL A 284 16.59 20.18 9.65
CA VAL A 284 17.80 21.02 9.71
C VAL A 284 17.48 22.46 10.12
N MET A 285 16.54 23.13 9.44
CA MET A 285 16.21 24.53 9.73
C MET A 285 15.28 24.69 10.94
N GLY A 286 14.33 23.77 11.13
CA GLY A 286 13.38 23.78 12.25
C GLY A 286 14.08 23.76 13.62
N LEU A 287 15.09 22.89 13.81
CA LEU A 287 15.85 22.82 15.06
C LEU A 287 16.74 24.05 15.31
N LYS A 288 17.17 24.76 14.26
CA LYS A 288 18.08 25.92 14.38
C LYS A 288 17.36 27.22 14.77
N ARG A 289 16.02 27.25 14.85
CA ARG A 289 15.26 28.45 15.29
C ARG A 289 15.42 28.72 16.80
N ASP A 290 15.82 27.72 17.59
CA ASP A 290 16.01 27.86 19.05
C ASP A 290 17.43 28.30 19.48
N VAL A 291 18.40 28.35 18.55
CA VAL A 291 19.78 28.73 18.86
C VAL A 291 20.15 30.00 18.10
N THR A 292 20.34 31.08 18.85
CA THR A 292 20.74 32.42 18.38
C THR A 292 22.21 32.48 17.93
N ASP A 293 22.62 31.60 17.01
CA ASP A 293 24.00 31.60 16.51
C ASP A 293 24.12 31.96 15.03
N GLU A 294 24.94 32.96 14.75
CA GLU A 294 25.06 33.73 13.50
C GLU A 294 25.81 33.00 12.38
N ARG A 295 25.82 31.66 12.38
CA ARG A 295 26.47 30.88 11.31
C ARG A 295 25.48 29.96 10.66
N ARG A 296 24.82 30.48 9.61
CA ARG A 296 24.03 29.72 8.64
C ARG A 296 24.97 28.84 7.81
N GLU A 297 25.56 27.81 8.42
CA GLU A 297 26.13 26.71 7.66
C GLU A 297 24.98 26.05 6.91
N LYS A 298 25.04 26.13 5.58
CA LYS A 298 24.12 25.44 4.68
C LYS A 298 24.25 23.95 4.99
N GLY A 299 23.23 23.39 5.64
CA GLY A 299 23.18 21.95 5.89
C GLY A 299 23.36 21.23 4.56
N LYS A 300 24.27 20.26 4.51
CA LYS A 300 24.52 19.46 3.32
C LYS A 300 23.52 18.30 3.34
N ILE A 301 22.55 18.32 2.43
CA ILE A 301 21.66 17.18 2.23
C ILE A 301 22.46 16.08 1.53
N SER A 302 22.35 14.84 2.01
CA SER A 302 22.97 13.68 1.38
C SER A 302 22.32 13.39 0.03
N ASP A 303 23.14 13.02 -0.95
CA ASP A 303 22.66 12.58 -2.25
C ASP A 303 21.86 11.27 -2.12
N ILE A 304 20.87 11.07 -2.99
CA ILE A 304 20.08 9.84 -3.03
C ILE A 304 21.01 8.69 -3.45
N PHE A 305 21.12 7.68 -2.58
CA PHE A 305 21.90 6.48 -2.88
C PHE A 305 21.00 5.42 -3.55
N HIS A 306 21.17 5.26 -4.85
CA HIS A 306 20.37 4.32 -5.65
C HIS A 306 20.98 2.92 -5.72
N LEU A 307 20.21 1.90 -5.31
CA LEU A 307 20.56 0.48 -5.40
C LEU A 307 20.06 -0.14 -6.72
N SER A 308 20.92 -0.20 -7.73
CA SER A 308 20.53 -0.66 -9.09
C SER A 308 20.64 -2.16 -9.34
N HIS A 309 21.12 -2.96 -8.38
CA HIS A 309 21.36 -4.40 -8.57
C HIS A 309 20.31 -5.23 -7.84
N ASN A 310 19.53 -6.00 -8.58
CA ASN A 310 18.47 -6.84 -8.06
C ASN A 310 18.89 -8.32 -8.04
N PHE A 311 18.91 -8.91 -6.85
CA PHE A 311 19.28 -10.31 -6.61
C PHE A 311 18.06 -11.22 -6.37
N ARG A 312 16.85 -10.67 -6.39
CA ARG A 312 15.60 -11.36 -6.06
C ARG A 312 14.88 -11.85 -7.32
N THR A 313 14.90 -11.02 -8.35
CA THR A 313 14.16 -11.21 -9.60
C THR A 313 15.12 -11.24 -10.78
N HIS A 314 14.84 -12.08 -11.78
CA HIS A 314 15.69 -12.22 -12.97
C HIS A 314 15.45 -11.10 -14.01
N ALA A 315 16.44 -10.89 -14.88
CA ALA A 315 16.46 -9.78 -15.83
C ALA A 315 15.24 -9.70 -16.77
N GLY A 316 14.65 -10.85 -17.15
CA GLY A 316 13.45 -10.89 -18.01
C GLY A 316 12.23 -10.20 -17.40
N VAL A 317 11.95 -10.43 -16.11
CA VAL A 317 10.86 -9.75 -15.40
C VAL A 317 11.20 -8.29 -15.15
N LEU A 318 12.46 -7.97 -14.82
CA LEU A 318 12.89 -6.58 -14.59
C LEU A 318 12.80 -5.73 -15.86
N ASN A 319 13.17 -6.28 -17.01
CA ASN A 319 13.02 -5.57 -18.29
C ASN A 319 11.54 -5.30 -18.62
N LEU A 320 10.65 -6.23 -18.27
CA LEU A 320 9.21 -6.00 -18.38
C LEU A 320 8.74 -4.90 -17.41
N ALA A 321 9.19 -4.93 -16.15
CA ALA A 321 8.87 -3.91 -15.17
C ALA A 321 9.36 -2.52 -15.61
N GLN A 322 10.60 -2.42 -16.13
CA GLN A 322 11.15 -1.18 -16.67
C GLN A 322 10.30 -0.64 -17.82
N SER A 323 9.79 -1.50 -18.69
CA SER A 323 8.91 -1.07 -19.79
C SER A 323 7.62 -0.42 -19.31
N VAL A 324 7.16 -0.71 -18.08
CA VAL A 324 6.00 -0.05 -17.44
C VAL A 324 6.39 1.30 -16.83
N VAL A 325 7.61 1.42 -16.32
CA VAL A 325 8.17 2.66 -15.78
C VAL A 325 8.46 3.69 -16.89
N ASP A 326 8.86 3.25 -18.09
CA ASP A 326 9.21 4.20 -19.17
C ASP A 326 8.02 5.10 -19.61
N PRO A 327 6.78 4.60 -19.79
CA PRO A 327 5.60 5.42 -19.95
C PRO A 327 5.27 6.31 -18.75
N LEU A 328 5.57 5.87 -17.51
CA LEU A 328 5.41 6.70 -16.31
C LEU A 328 6.34 7.93 -16.37
N TYR A 329 7.61 7.74 -16.70
CA TYR A 329 8.56 8.85 -16.89
C TYR A 329 8.14 9.82 -18.00
N HIS A 330 7.49 9.30 -19.04
CA HIS A 330 7.06 10.11 -20.17
C HIS A 330 5.78 10.92 -19.88
N PHE A 331 4.73 10.25 -19.39
CA PHE A 331 3.42 10.89 -19.17
C PHE A 331 3.31 11.62 -17.83
N PHE A 332 4.02 11.16 -16.79
CA PHE A 332 3.89 11.67 -15.42
C PHE A 332 5.26 11.95 -14.76
N PRO A 333 6.11 12.81 -15.36
CA PRO A 333 7.47 13.05 -14.88
C PRO A 333 7.54 13.67 -13.48
N SER A 334 6.45 14.25 -12.97
CA SER A 334 6.36 14.84 -11.62
C SER A 334 5.85 13.86 -10.57
N SER A 335 5.45 12.64 -10.94
CA SER A 335 4.84 11.66 -10.02
C SER A 335 5.76 10.48 -9.71
N ILE A 336 7.00 10.52 -10.19
CA ILE A 336 8.00 9.46 -10.05
C ILE A 336 9.41 10.06 -10.18
N ASP A 337 10.34 9.59 -9.36
CA ASP A 337 11.74 9.99 -9.45
C ASP A 337 12.45 9.23 -10.56
N LYS A 338 13.24 9.93 -11.38
CA LYS A 338 13.96 9.30 -12.49
C LYS A 338 15.19 8.55 -12.01
N LEU A 339 15.04 7.24 -11.85
CA LEU A 339 16.12 6.32 -11.47
C LEU A 339 16.69 5.58 -12.68
N SER A 340 17.90 5.04 -12.53
CA SER A 340 18.51 4.19 -13.57
C SER A 340 17.84 2.80 -13.56
N PRO A 341 17.74 2.13 -14.72
CA PRO A 341 17.14 0.79 -14.77
C PRO A 341 17.85 -0.21 -13.85
N GLU A 342 17.06 -1.06 -13.21
CA GLU A 342 17.57 -2.18 -12.41
C GLU A 342 18.22 -3.24 -13.30
N ASN A 343 19.32 -3.82 -12.82
CA ASN A 343 20.00 -4.92 -13.47
C ASN A 343 20.02 -6.14 -12.56
N SER A 344 19.88 -7.33 -13.13
CA SER A 344 19.98 -8.58 -12.40
C SER A 344 21.04 -9.49 -13.01
N PRO A 345 21.90 -10.12 -12.18
CA PRO A 345 22.79 -11.17 -12.65
C PRO A 345 22.05 -12.47 -12.96
N LEU A 346 20.79 -12.60 -12.53
CA LEU A 346 19.99 -13.80 -12.74
C LEU A 346 19.37 -13.76 -14.15
N CYS A 347 19.66 -14.80 -14.93
CA CYS A 347 18.97 -15.05 -16.19
C CYS A 347 17.73 -15.94 -15.93
N GLY A 348 16.63 -15.63 -16.59
CA GLY A 348 15.39 -16.39 -16.46
C GLY A 348 14.53 -16.27 -17.71
N GLU A 349 13.47 -17.05 -17.76
CA GLU A 349 12.57 -17.11 -18.91
C GLU A 349 11.81 -15.78 -19.09
N ALA A 350 11.52 -15.40 -20.33
CA ALA A 350 10.70 -14.22 -20.56
C ALA A 350 9.28 -14.44 -20.02
N PRO A 351 8.64 -13.42 -19.42
CA PRO A 351 7.24 -13.47 -19.03
C PRO A 351 6.32 -13.97 -20.15
N ILE A 352 5.27 -14.71 -19.80
CA ILE A 352 4.40 -15.39 -20.76
C ILE A 352 3.02 -14.75 -20.76
N LEU A 353 2.56 -14.33 -21.94
CA LEU A 353 1.16 -14.00 -22.21
C LEU A 353 0.41 -15.29 -22.54
N LEU A 354 -0.58 -15.61 -21.71
CA LEU A 354 -1.45 -16.76 -21.88
C LEU A 354 -2.60 -16.40 -22.82
N GLU A 355 -2.72 -17.14 -23.92
CA GLU A 355 -3.89 -17.08 -24.80
C GLU A 355 -4.79 -18.28 -24.50
N ALA A 356 -6.00 -18.02 -24.01
CA ALA A 356 -6.96 -19.07 -23.74
C ALA A 356 -7.48 -19.69 -25.03
N LYS A 357 -7.71 -21.01 -24.99
CA LYS A 357 -8.28 -21.74 -26.12
C LYS A 357 -9.80 -21.53 -26.16
N ASP A 358 -10.35 -21.28 -27.33
CA ASP A 358 -11.80 -21.25 -27.59
C ASP A 358 -12.64 -20.25 -26.73
N ASN A 359 -12.05 -19.14 -26.28
CA ASN A 359 -12.67 -18.16 -25.35
C ASN A 359 -13.10 -18.76 -24.00
N GLU A 360 -12.59 -19.92 -23.61
CA GLU A 360 -12.78 -20.44 -22.26
C GLU A 360 -11.95 -19.63 -21.26
N ASP A 361 -12.41 -19.50 -20.02
CA ASP A 361 -11.67 -18.78 -19.00
C ASP A 361 -10.38 -19.55 -18.66
N ALA A 362 -9.25 -18.86 -18.59
CA ALA A 362 -8.00 -19.49 -18.25
C ALA A 362 -8.01 -20.10 -16.84
N ILE A 363 -8.73 -19.49 -15.90
CA ILE A 363 -8.88 -20.03 -14.54
C ILE A 363 -9.64 -21.36 -14.58
N ILE A 364 -10.67 -21.46 -15.43
CA ILE A 364 -11.38 -22.71 -15.66
C ILE A 364 -10.41 -23.77 -16.19
N THR A 365 -9.66 -23.46 -17.24
CA THR A 365 -8.71 -24.43 -17.83
C THR A 365 -7.64 -24.90 -16.83
N ILE A 366 -7.15 -24.00 -15.96
CA ILE A 366 -6.10 -24.33 -14.97
C ILE A 366 -6.64 -25.19 -13.82
N PHE A 367 -7.87 -24.96 -13.35
CA PHE A 367 -8.37 -25.53 -12.09
C PHE A 367 -9.53 -26.54 -12.24
N GLU A 368 -10.22 -26.62 -13.38
CA GLU A 368 -11.42 -27.43 -13.59
C GLU A 368 -11.10 -28.89 -14.02
N ASN A 369 -9.96 -29.15 -14.67
CA ASN A 369 -9.54 -30.47 -15.18
C ASN A 369 -9.05 -31.48 -14.12
N SER A 370 -9.64 -31.45 -12.92
CA SER A 370 -9.35 -32.33 -11.79
C SER A 370 -10.18 -33.64 -11.77
N GLY A 371 -10.95 -33.91 -12.83
CA GLY A 371 -11.74 -35.15 -12.96
C GLY A 371 -10.93 -36.34 -13.49
N ASN A 372 -10.61 -37.29 -12.59
CA ASN A 372 -10.34 -38.73 -12.79
C ASN A 372 -9.05 -39.32 -12.20
N GLY A 373 -8.29 -38.61 -11.37
CA GLY A 373 -7.14 -39.25 -10.71
C GLY A 373 -6.60 -38.53 -9.48
N GLY A 374 -7.20 -38.81 -8.31
CA GLY A 374 -6.57 -38.89 -6.97
C GLY A 374 -5.84 -37.68 -6.34
N ASN A 375 -5.15 -36.83 -7.11
CA ASN A 375 -4.38 -35.71 -6.60
C ASN A 375 -5.13 -34.40 -6.86
N VAL A 376 -5.49 -33.72 -5.77
CA VAL A 376 -6.08 -32.39 -5.83
C VAL A 376 -5.09 -31.46 -6.52
N VAL A 377 -5.52 -30.91 -7.65
CA VAL A 377 -4.78 -29.97 -8.47
C VAL A 377 -4.80 -28.60 -7.79
N SER A 378 -3.63 -28.09 -7.39
CA SER A 378 -3.50 -26.81 -6.66
C SER A 378 -2.18 -26.10 -6.96
N PHE A 379 -2.21 -24.77 -6.99
CA PHE A 379 -1.00 -23.94 -6.93
C PHE A 379 -0.32 -24.10 -5.56
N GLY A 380 1.01 -24.03 -5.54
CA GLY A 380 1.82 -24.17 -4.33
C GLY A 380 1.86 -22.91 -3.47
N ALA A 381 2.53 -23.00 -2.32
CA ALA A 381 2.66 -21.92 -1.34
C ALA A 381 3.43 -20.70 -1.89
N GLU A 382 4.32 -20.89 -2.86
CA GLU A 382 5.09 -19.81 -3.50
C GLU A 382 4.51 -19.40 -4.86
N GLN A 383 3.26 -19.79 -5.14
CA GLN A 383 2.52 -19.42 -6.33
C GLN A 383 1.29 -18.60 -5.94
N VAL A 384 1.04 -17.49 -6.64
CA VAL A 384 -0.08 -16.59 -6.33
C VAL A 384 -0.80 -16.15 -7.59
N ILE A 385 -2.11 -15.95 -7.45
CA ILE A 385 -2.94 -15.26 -8.44
C ILE A 385 -3.13 -13.84 -7.95
N LEU A 386 -2.66 -12.87 -8.75
CA LEU A 386 -2.84 -11.46 -8.49
C LEU A 386 -3.98 -10.92 -9.34
N VAL A 387 -4.89 -10.23 -8.66
CA VAL A 387 -6.01 -9.52 -9.29
C VAL A 387 -5.98 -8.06 -8.89
N ARG A 388 -6.63 -7.22 -9.70
CA ARG A 388 -6.65 -5.79 -9.49
C ARG A 388 -7.46 -5.36 -8.26
N ASP A 389 -8.68 -5.89 -8.12
CA ASP A 389 -9.65 -5.44 -7.12
C ASP A 389 -10.33 -6.59 -6.37
N ASP A 390 -10.98 -6.24 -5.26
CA ASP A 390 -11.66 -7.19 -4.38
C ASP A 390 -12.86 -7.86 -5.05
N PHE A 391 -13.55 -7.16 -5.95
CA PHE A 391 -14.70 -7.72 -6.65
C PHE A 391 -14.29 -8.94 -7.50
N LEU A 392 -13.21 -8.80 -8.27
CA LEU A 392 -12.65 -9.90 -9.04
C LEU A 392 -12.08 -10.97 -8.11
N ARG A 393 -11.37 -10.59 -7.04
CA ARG A 393 -10.82 -11.52 -6.03
C ARG A 393 -11.91 -12.43 -5.46
N GLU A 394 -13.02 -11.88 -4.98
CA GLU A 394 -14.13 -12.62 -4.40
C GLU A 394 -14.78 -13.56 -5.43
N SER A 395 -15.00 -13.05 -6.64
CA SER A 395 -15.59 -13.81 -7.74
C SER A 395 -14.76 -15.06 -8.09
N ILE A 396 -13.43 -14.92 -8.20
CA ILE A 396 -12.57 -16.07 -8.52
C ILE A 396 -12.30 -16.95 -7.31
N SER A 397 -12.26 -16.40 -6.10
CA SER A 397 -12.02 -17.16 -4.87
C SER A 397 -13.15 -18.16 -4.61
N HIS A 398 -14.40 -17.81 -4.93
CA HIS A 398 -15.53 -18.74 -4.85
C HIS A 398 -15.36 -19.91 -5.82
N TYR A 399 -14.81 -19.66 -7.01
CA TYR A 399 -14.63 -20.67 -8.05
C TYR A 399 -13.43 -21.59 -7.77
N ILE A 400 -12.27 -21.02 -7.44
CA ILE A 400 -11.01 -21.74 -7.21
C ILE A 400 -11.03 -22.47 -5.84
N GLY A 401 -11.73 -21.91 -4.86
CA GLY A 401 -11.75 -22.41 -3.49
C GLY A 401 -10.36 -22.39 -2.86
N LYS A 402 -9.97 -23.49 -2.20
CA LYS A 402 -8.67 -23.61 -1.49
C LYS A 402 -7.51 -24.06 -2.39
N LYS A 403 -7.67 -24.03 -3.71
CA LYS A 403 -6.68 -24.56 -4.66
C LYS A 403 -5.55 -23.58 -4.99
N ALA A 404 -5.69 -22.29 -4.70
CA ALA A 404 -4.65 -21.29 -4.92
C ALA A 404 -4.79 -20.13 -3.93
N LEU A 405 -3.68 -19.43 -3.69
CA LEU A 405 -3.69 -18.15 -3.00
C LEU A 405 -4.06 -17.05 -4.00
N VAL A 406 -5.11 -16.29 -3.70
CA VAL A 406 -5.57 -15.15 -4.50
C VAL A 406 -5.44 -13.90 -3.65
N LEU A 407 -4.73 -12.88 -4.15
CA LEU A 407 -4.53 -11.61 -3.47
C LEU A 407 -4.80 -10.45 -4.44
N THR A 408 -5.27 -9.32 -3.92
CA THR A 408 -5.22 -8.07 -4.68
C THR A 408 -3.79 -7.55 -4.80
N ILE A 409 -3.56 -6.63 -5.74
CA ILE A 409 -2.25 -5.96 -5.89
C ILE A 409 -1.87 -5.18 -4.62
N LEU A 410 -2.85 -4.58 -3.94
CA LEU A 410 -2.60 -3.87 -2.68
C LEU A 410 -2.16 -4.82 -1.57
N GLU A 411 -2.86 -5.95 -1.42
CA GLU A 411 -2.56 -6.97 -0.41
C GLU A 411 -1.22 -7.69 -0.64
N CYS A 412 -0.79 -7.80 -1.90
CA CYS A 412 0.46 -8.45 -2.23
C CYS A 412 1.69 -7.54 -2.11
N LYS A 413 1.51 -6.25 -1.83
CA LYS A 413 2.62 -5.32 -1.61
C LYS A 413 3.50 -5.84 -0.47
N GLY A 414 4.82 -5.67 -0.56
CA GLY A 414 5.77 -6.24 0.42
C GLY A 414 5.92 -7.77 0.40
N LEU A 415 5.05 -8.52 -0.30
CA LEU A 415 5.21 -9.95 -0.53
C LEU A 415 5.99 -10.23 -1.82
N GLU A 416 6.50 -11.45 -1.94
CA GLU A 416 7.14 -11.92 -3.16
C GLU A 416 6.85 -13.41 -3.34
N PHE A 417 6.80 -13.87 -4.58
CA PHE A 417 6.42 -15.22 -4.96
C PHE A 417 7.35 -15.77 -6.03
N GLN A 418 7.55 -17.09 -6.05
CA GLN A 418 8.31 -17.72 -7.13
C GLN A 418 7.59 -17.54 -8.45
N ASP A 419 6.29 -17.82 -8.46
CA ASP A 419 5.47 -17.69 -9.64
C ASP A 419 4.24 -16.81 -9.39
N VAL A 420 3.93 -15.95 -10.35
CA VAL A 420 2.80 -15.01 -10.30
C VAL A 420 1.95 -15.20 -11.55
N LEU A 421 0.64 -15.38 -11.36
CA LEU A 421 -0.36 -15.28 -12.40
C LEU A 421 -1.11 -13.95 -12.22
N LEU A 422 -0.85 -12.98 -13.10
CA LEU A 422 -1.62 -11.73 -13.18
C LEU A 422 -2.85 -11.97 -14.04
N TYR A 423 -4.03 -11.90 -13.42
CA TYR A 423 -5.29 -12.31 -14.04
C TYR A 423 -6.26 -11.14 -14.19
N ASN A 424 -6.73 -10.92 -15.43
CA ASN A 424 -7.74 -9.92 -15.81
C ASN A 424 -7.45 -8.51 -15.25
N PHE A 425 -6.19 -8.10 -15.24
CA PHE A 425 -5.78 -6.78 -14.74
C PHE A 425 -6.34 -5.65 -15.60
N PHE A 426 -6.21 -5.76 -16.93
CA PHE A 426 -6.65 -4.74 -17.87
C PHE A 426 -8.16 -4.72 -18.01
N SER A 427 -8.80 -5.90 -18.00
CA SER A 427 -10.25 -6.03 -18.13
C SER A 427 -11.05 -5.63 -16.89
N SER A 428 -10.48 -5.77 -15.68
CA SER A 428 -11.08 -5.21 -14.45
C SER A 428 -10.76 -3.72 -14.25
N SER A 429 -9.86 -3.15 -15.05
CA SER A 429 -9.50 -1.73 -14.92
C SER A 429 -10.64 -0.79 -15.32
N PRO A 430 -10.96 0.24 -14.52
CA PRO A 430 -11.89 1.29 -14.91
C PRO A 430 -11.33 2.16 -16.05
N PHE A 431 -10.04 2.04 -16.37
CA PHE A 431 -9.41 2.79 -17.47
C PHE A 431 -9.86 2.30 -18.84
N GLY A 432 -10.16 0.99 -18.97
CA GLY A 432 -10.74 0.38 -20.16
C GLY A 432 -10.08 0.81 -21.48
N ASN A 433 -10.87 1.37 -22.40
CA ASN A 433 -10.39 1.76 -23.74
C ASN A 433 -9.37 2.92 -23.77
N GLN A 434 -9.14 3.59 -22.64
CA GLN A 434 -8.15 4.67 -22.55
C GLN A 434 -6.70 4.14 -22.59
N TRP A 435 -6.47 2.84 -22.35
CA TRP A 435 -5.16 2.18 -22.54
C TRP A 435 -4.58 2.39 -23.94
N ARG A 436 -5.42 2.73 -24.94
CA ARG A 436 -4.98 3.05 -26.30
C ARG A 436 -4.05 4.27 -26.39
N VAL A 437 -3.97 5.10 -25.35
CA VAL A 437 -2.99 6.20 -25.27
C VAL A 437 -1.54 5.69 -25.32
N ILE A 438 -1.29 4.43 -24.94
CA ILE A 438 0.03 3.79 -25.07
C ILE A 438 0.51 3.75 -26.53
N TYR A 439 -0.40 3.69 -27.51
CA TYR A 439 0.00 3.77 -28.92
C TYR A 439 0.59 5.15 -29.30
N GLN A 440 0.21 6.23 -28.60
CA GLN A 440 0.89 7.51 -28.78
C GLN A 440 2.35 7.40 -28.32
N TYR A 441 2.59 6.85 -27.13
CA TYR A 441 3.95 6.63 -26.63
C TYR A 441 4.76 5.76 -27.60
N MET A 442 4.17 4.68 -28.10
CA MET A 442 4.81 3.83 -29.12
C MET A 442 5.10 4.60 -30.42
N LYS A 443 4.21 5.51 -30.86
CA LYS A 443 4.44 6.34 -32.05
C LYS A 443 5.64 7.26 -31.87
N GLU A 444 5.74 7.90 -30.71
CA GLU A 444 6.79 8.86 -30.39
C GLU A 444 8.17 8.19 -30.24
N ASN A 445 8.20 6.89 -29.97
CA ASN A 445 9.41 6.08 -29.87
C ASN A 445 9.66 5.20 -31.11
N ASP A 446 8.99 5.47 -32.24
CA ASP A 446 9.14 4.73 -33.50
C ASP A 446 8.87 3.21 -33.40
N LEU A 447 7.96 2.81 -32.50
CA LEU A 447 7.59 1.41 -32.24
C LEU A 447 6.34 0.93 -33.02
N LEU A 448 5.62 1.82 -33.69
CA LEU A 448 4.44 1.43 -34.48
C LEU A 448 4.83 0.83 -35.83
N ASP A 449 3.96 -0.03 -36.36
CA ASP A 449 4.07 -0.56 -37.72
C ASP A 449 2.73 -0.49 -38.47
N THR A 450 2.68 -1.05 -39.67
CA THR A 450 1.47 -1.06 -40.51
C THR A 450 0.31 -1.86 -39.92
N SER A 451 0.57 -2.74 -38.94
CA SER A 451 -0.46 -3.53 -38.24
C SER A 451 -1.04 -2.79 -37.03
N SER A 452 -0.39 -1.71 -36.57
CA SER A 452 -0.87 -0.91 -35.45
C SER A 452 -2.15 -0.12 -35.78
N PRO A 453 -2.95 0.24 -34.76
CA PRO A 453 -4.16 1.03 -34.97
C PRO A 453 -3.87 2.38 -35.63
N ARG A 454 -4.66 2.74 -36.64
CA ARG A 454 -4.52 4.02 -37.37
C ARG A 454 -4.99 5.24 -36.58
N SER A 455 -5.80 5.02 -35.54
CA SER A 455 -6.38 6.07 -34.71
C SER A 455 -6.31 5.68 -33.24
N PHE A 456 -5.85 6.59 -32.40
CA PHE A 456 -5.72 6.45 -30.95
C PHE A 456 -5.77 7.84 -30.31
N PRO A 457 -6.18 7.94 -29.03
CA PRO A 457 -6.27 9.23 -28.33
C PRO A 457 -4.88 9.82 -28.11
N SER A 458 -4.81 11.14 -28.05
CA SER A 458 -3.66 11.85 -27.49
C SER A 458 -3.80 11.96 -25.98
N PHE A 459 -2.67 11.92 -25.28
CA PHE A 459 -2.57 12.09 -23.85
C PHE A 459 -3.11 13.45 -23.45
N ASP A 460 -3.91 13.41 -22.41
CA ASP A 460 -4.58 14.55 -21.80
C ASP A 460 -4.64 14.25 -20.31
N GLN A 461 -4.07 15.15 -19.50
CA GLN A 461 -3.91 14.94 -18.07
C GLN A 461 -5.24 14.75 -17.34
N GLU A 462 -6.32 15.40 -17.80
CA GLU A 462 -7.63 15.30 -17.14
C GLU A 462 -8.30 13.97 -17.45
N ASN A 463 -8.22 13.53 -18.70
CA ASN A 463 -8.87 12.29 -19.14
C ASN A 463 -8.06 11.05 -18.79
N HIS A 464 -6.73 11.17 -18.64
CA HIS A 464 -5.83 10.04 -18.40
C HIS A 464 -5.18 10.06 -17.02
N ASN A 465 -5.73 10.81 -16.06
CA ASN A 465 -5.20 10.88 -14.68
C ASN A 465 -5.09 9.50 -14.00
N VAL A 466 -5.98 8.56 -14.34
CA VAL A 466 -5.99 7.20 -13.78
C VAL A 466 -4.77 6.38 -14.24
N LEU A 467 -4.23 6.64 -15.44
CA LEU A 467 -3.12 5.88 -16.03
C LEU A 467 -1.89 5.80 -15.12
N CYS A 468 -1.57 6.87 -14.39
CA CYS A 468 -0.45 6.87 -13.46
C CYS A 468 -0.61 5.77 -12.40
N SER A 469 -1.78 5.71 -11.76
CA SER A 469 -2.09 4.69 -10.74
C SER A 469 -2.17 3.28 -11.31
N GLU A 470 -2.58 3.13 -12.56
CA GLU A 470 -2.62 1.84 -13.27
C GLU A 470 -1.24 1.30 -13.53
N LEU A 471 -0.34 2.13 -14.06
CA LEU A 471 1.03 1.75 -14.36
C LEU A 471 1.80 1.42 -13.07
N LYS A 472 1.59 2.16 -11.97
CA LYS A 472 2.19 1.85 -10.66
C LYS A 472 1.67 0.50 -10.10
N GLN A 473 0.37 0.24 -10.18
CA GLN A 473 -0.18 -1.07 -9.78
C GLN A 473 0.36 -2.22 -10.63
N LEU A 474 0.46 -2.03 -11.95
CA LEU A 474 1.02 -3.02 -12.86
C LEU A 474 2.50 -3.29 -12.54
N TYR A 475 3.28 -2.25 -12.26
CA TYR A 475 4.67 -2.36 -11.82
C TYR A 475 4.79 -3.16 -10.52
N VAL A 476 3.98 -2.86 -9.50
CA VAL A 476 3.96 -3.61 -8.24
C VAL A 476 3.64 -5.09 -8.50
N ALA A 477 2.62 -5.39 -9.30
CA ALA A 477 2.23 -6.76 -9.64
C ALA A 477 3.36 -7.55 -10.31
N ILE A 478 4.04 -6.95 -11.30
CA ILE A 478 5.16 -7.58 -12.01
C ILE A 478 6.32 -7.85 -11.04
N THR A 479 6.68 -6.86 -10.20
CA THR A 479 7.81 -6.95 -9.27
C THR A 479 7.60 -7.91 -8.10
N ARG A 480 6.39 -8.45 -7.89
CA ARG A 480 6.18 -9.54 -6.92
C ARG A 480 6.79 -10.87 -7.37
N THR A 481 7.17 -10.97 -8.65
CA THR A 481 7.64 -12.22 -9.26
C THR A 481 9.14 -12.40 -9.07
N LYS A 482 9.57 -13.58 -8.60
CA LYS A 482 10.98 -13.99 -8.57
C LYS A 482 11.42 -14.77 -9.80
N ARG A 483 10.57 -15.69 -10.29
CA ARG A 483 10.96 -16.67 -11.33
C ARG A 483 10.05 -16.70 -12.56
N ARG A 484 8.75 -16.92 -12.44
CA ARG A 484 7.84 -17.03 -13.60
C ARG A 484 6.66 -16.07 -13.48
N LEU A 485 6.49 -15.23 -14.49
CA LEU A 485 5.33 -14.34 -14.60
C LEU A 485 4.45 -14.81 -15.75
N TRP A 486 3.19 -15.09 -15.43
CA TRP A 486 2.14 -15.36 -16.40
C TRP A 486 1.14 -14.22 -16.35
N ILE A 487 0.73 -13.73 -17.53
CA ILE A 487 -0.27 -12.68 -17.65
C ILE A 487 -1.40 -13.24 -18.50
N CYS A 488 -2.62 -13.17 -18.00
CA CYS A 488 -3.80 -13.70 -18.65
C CYS A 488 -4.95 -12.69 -18.64
N GLU A 489 -5.60 -12.54 -19.80
CA GLU A 489 -6.78 -11.71 -19.99
C GLU A 489 -7.83 -12.50 -20.76
N ASN A 490 -9.04 -12.59 -20.20
CA ASN A 490 -10.20 -13.19 -20.88
C ASN A 490 -10.69 -12.30 -22.04
N VAL A 491 -10.59 -10.98 -21.87
CA VAL A 491 -10.97 -9.98 -22.87
C VAL A 491 -9.74 -9.21 -23.29
N ASP A 492 -9.31 -9.42 -24.54
CA ASP A 492 -8.07 -8.85 -25.05
C ASP A 492 -8.17 -7.37 -25.47
N GLU A 493 -9.39 -6.83 -25.65
CA GLU A 493 -9.61 -5.47 -26.17
C GLU A 493 -8.81 -4.41 -25.40
N PHE A 494 -8.85 -4.47 -24.06
CA PHE A 494 -8.22 -3.46 -23.20
C PHE A 494 -6.73 -3.69 -22.97
N SER A 495 -6.26 -4.93 -23.06
CA SER A 495 -4.85 -5.29 -22.85
C SER A 495 -3.99 -5.16 -24.11
N ARG A 496 -4.61 -5.21 -25.29
CA ARG A 496 -3.94 -5.06 -26.60
C ARG A 496 -2.88 -3.96 -26.66
N PRO A 497 -3.12 -2.71 -26.22
CA PRO A 497 -2.11 -1.66 -26.29
C PRO A 497 -0.81 -2.00 -25.56
N MET A 498 -0.91 -2.57 -24.35
CA MET A 498 0.27 -2.99 -23.57
C MET A 498 0.89 -4.28 -24.12
N PHE A 499 0.08 -5.22 -24.59
CA PHE A 499 0.57 -6.47 -25.18
C PHE A 499 1.34 -6.21 -26.47
N ASP A 500 0.83 -5.34 -27.35
CA ASP A 500 1.51 -4.96 -28.59
C ASP A 500 2.83 -4.25 -28.29
N TYR A 501 2.82 -3.35 -27.30
CA TYR A 501 4.02 -2.69 -26.81
C TYR A 501 5.08 -3.69 -26.32
N TRP A 502 4.72 -4.63 -25.45
CA TRP A 502 5.64 -5.65 -24.94
C TRP A 502 6.11 -6.64 -26.01
N LYS A 503 5.24 -7.04 -26.95
CA LYS A 503 5.60 -7.88 -28.10
C LYS A 503 6.59 -7.16 -29.00
N LYS A 504 6.41 -5.86 -29.24
CA LYS A 504 7.33 -5.07 -30.09
C LYS A 504 8.72 -4.96 -29.47
N LEU A 505 8.78 -4.75 -28.15
CA LEU A 505 10.03 -4.76 -27.39
C LEU A 505 10.62 -6.17 -27.18
N ARG A 506 9.90 -7.23 -27.58
CA ARG A 506 10.29 -8.64 -27.41
C ARG A 506 10.54 -9.03 -25.95
N LEU A 507 9.74 -8.46 -25.04
CA LEU A 507 9.85 -8.69 -23.61
C LEU A 507 9.03 -9.90 -23.13
N VAL A 508 8.11 -10.39 -23.96
CA VAL A 508 7.17 -11.46 -23.61
C VAL A 508 7.16 -12.57 -24.64
N GLN A 509 6.86 -13.79 -24.18
CA GLN A 509 6.49 -14.93 -25.03
C GLN A 509 4.97 -15.07 -25.05
N VAL A 510 4.42 -15.52 -26.17
CA VAL A 510 2.99 -15.87 -26.27
C VAL A 510 2.89 -17.38 -26.26
N ARG A 511 2.03 -17.94 -25.39
CA ARG A 511 1.73 -19.37 -25.37
C ARG A 511 0.24 -19.60 -25.24
N GLN A 512 -0.27 -20.57 -25.98
CA GLN A 512 -1.64 -21.05 -25.79
C GLN A 512 -1.71 -21.89 -24.52
N LEU A 513 -2.79 -21.71 -23.76
CA LEU A 513 -3.07 -22.50 -22.57
C LEU A 513 -3.75 -23.81 -22.99
N ASP A 514 -3.02 -24.91 -22.90
CA ASP A 514 -3.54 -26.26 -23.06
C ASP A 514 -3.41 -27.07 -21.75
N ASP A 515 -4.03 -28.25 -21.70
CA ASP A 515 -4.07 -29.10 -20.51
C ASP A 515 -2.68 -29.55 -20.02
N LEU A 516 -1.71 -29.65 -20.93
CA LEU A 516 -0.34 -30.03 -20.59
C LEU A 516 0.35 -28.86 -19.93
N PHE A 517 0.24 -27.67 -20.51
CA PHE A 517 0.82 -26.47 -19.97
C PHE A 517 0.19 -26.08 -18.64
N ALA A 518 -1.13 -26.21 -18.49
CA ALA A 518 -1.83 -26.01 -17.22
C ALA A 518 -1.24 -26.86 -16.07
N LYS A 519 -0.83 -28.10 -16.36
CA LYS A 519 -0.13 -28.97 -15.39
C LYS A 519 1.30 -28.52 -15.12
N GLU A 520 2.01 -27.98 -16.11
CA GLU A 520 3.37 -27.41 -15.93
C GLU A 520 3.38 -26.12 -15.09
N LEU A 521 2.26 -25.39 -15.06
CA LEU A 521 2.11 -24.21 -14.21
C LEU A 521 2.13 -24.60 -12.73
N GLN A 522 1.68 -25.79 -12.38
CA GLN A 522 1.40 -26.18 -10.99
C GLN A 522 2.65 -26.71 -10.29
N VAL A 523 2.88 -26.24 -9.06
CA VAL A 523 3.96 -26.71 -8.20
C VAL A 523 3.37 -27.14 -6.86
N SER A 524 3.58 -28.40 -6.49
CA SER A 524 3.14 -28.89 -5.17
C SER A 524 4.00 -28.29 -4.06
N SER A 525 3.38 -27.96 -2.92
CA SER A 525 4.10 -27.51 -1.72
C SER A 525 3.77 -28.38 -0.50
N SER A 526 4.75 -28.47 0.40
CA SER A 526 4.64 -29.11 1.71
C SER A 526 3.83 -28.29 2.70
N GLN A 527 3.40 -28.90 3.80
CA GLN A 527 2.66 -28.22 4.86
C GLN A 527 3.52 -27.16 5.55
N GLU A 528 4.83 -27.40 5.69
CA GLU A 528 5.79 -26.47 6.27
C GLU A 528 5.96 -25.21 5.41
N GLU A 529 6.01 -25.36 4.08
CA GLU A 529 6.06 -24.23 3.14
C GLU A 529 4.79 -23.38 3.23
N TRP A 530 3.61 -24.01 3.27
CA TRP A 530 2.35 -23.30 3.48
C TRP A 530 2.31 -22.57 4.83
N LYS A 531 2.82 -23.20 5.89
CA LYS A 531 2.91 -22.57 7.21
C LYS A 531 3.84 -21.36 7.19
N SER A 532 5.03 -21.50 6.60
CA SER A 532 5.99 -20.40 6.47
C SER A 532 5.41 -19.23 5.67
N LYS A 533 4.72 -19.54 4.56
CA LYS A 533 4.08 -18.53 3.74
C LYS A 533 2.94 -17.84 4.47
N GLY A 534 2.07 -18.61 5.14
CA GLY A 534 0.96 -18.08 5.92
C GLY A 534 1.41 -17.10 6.98
N ILE A 535 2.52 -17.36 7.67
CA ILE A 535 3.11 -16.43 8.65
C ILE A 535 3.51 -15.11 7.98
N LYS A 536 4.18 -15.15 6.82
CA LYS A 536 4.61 -13.95 6.09
C LYS A 536 3.42 -13.13 5.59
N VAL A 537 2.43 -13.80 5.00
CA VAL A 537 1.22 -13.15 4.48
C VAL A 537 0.44 -12.51 5.62
N SER A 538 0.24 -13.22 6.73
CA SER A 538 -0.44 -12.68 7.91
C SER A 538 0.30 -11.46 8.46
N PHE A 539 1.62 -11.52 8.61
CA PHE A 539 2.42 -10.38 9.09
C PHE A 539 2.25 -9.13 8.21
N ILE A 540 2.30 -9.31 6.89
CA ILE A 540 2.21 -8.19 5.95
C ILE A 540 0.78 -7.65 5.86
N LEU A 541 -0.24 -8.50 5.85
CA LEU A 541 -1.63 -8.03 5.86
C LEU A 541 -1.94 -7.23 7.12
N ILE A 542 -1.46 -7.67 8.28
CA ILE A 542 -1.57 -6.93 9.54
C ILE A 542 -0.80 -5.60 9.48
N SER A 543 0.32 -5.56 8.77
CA SER A 543 1.18 -4.36 8.69
C SER A 543 0.72 -3.33 7.65
N LEU A 544 0.13 -3.76 6.53
CA LEU A 544 -0.28 -2.91 5.40
C LEU A 544 -1.65 -2.28 5.57
N ASN A 545 -2.54 -2.92 6.33
CA ASN A 545 -3.86 -2.37 6.62
C ASN A 545 -4.38 -2.97 7.92
N PHE A 546 -4.97 -2.10 8.74
CA PHE A 546 -6.10 -2.53 9.55
C PHE A 546 -7.17 -3.15 8.65
N TYR A 547 -7.41 -4.44 8.86
CA TYR A 547 -8.55 -5.26 8.43
C TYR A 547 -8.68 -5.68 6.97
N TYR A 548 -8.64 -7.01 6.77
CA TYR A 548 -9.62 -7.75 5.97
C TYR A 548 -10.00 -9.02 6.72
N TYR A 549 -11.14 -9.04 7.40
CA TYR A 549 -11.97 -10.24 7.63
C TYR A 549 -13.36 -9.80 8.10
N TYR A 550 -14.32 -9.82 7.17
CA TYR A 550 -15.73 -10.12 7.44
C TYR A 550 -16.22 -11.07 6.35
#